data_AF-A0A9D9BSI5-F1
#
_entry.id   AF-A0A9D9BSI5-F1
#
_cell.length_a   1.000
_cell.length_b   1.000
_cell.length_c   1.000
_cell.angle_alpha   90.00
_cell.angle_beta   90.00
_cell.angle_gamma   90.00
#
_symmetry.space_group_name_H-M   'P 1'
#
loop_
_entity.id
_entity.type
_entity.pdbx_description
1 polymer ?
#
loop_
_entity_poly.entity_id
_entity_poly.type
_entity_poly.pdbx_seq_one_letter_code
_entity_poly.pdbx_strand_id
1 'polypeptide(L)'
;MNKEFLASTSVFAEMANNRVDLQKIINEFIISTYILNETYSQDSSQIRSELVSHFYIDVPEAIVRTQLKKLIKENVLTKTGGQFVINASDRNARSYITEDLNEKKELQSKIVNKLIDYVEFHQGTLRTKNKDLLENSFIEYLFDNSKDDDYTALISAFIVKNEDDSDFLKELNLIREGATILKGIHYTNDFNDKKYGKIN
;
A
#
# COMPACT_ATOMS: atom_id res chain seq x y z
N MET A 1 11.98 -1.63 6.39
CA MET A 1 10.85 -1.11 5.58
C MET A 1 9.58 -1.74 6.14
N ASN A 2 8.52 -0.94 6.38
CA ASN A 2 7.48 -1.31 7.35
C ASN A 2 6.38 -2.23 6.76
N LYS A 3 5.73 -3.06 7.58
CA LYS A 3 4.66 -3.97 7.16
C LYS A 3 3.46 -3.22 6.57
N GLU A 4 3.22 -2.00 7.03
CA GLU A 4 2.18 -1.13 6.47
C GLU A 4 2.48 -0.72 5.03
N PHE A 5 3.76 -0.67 4.61
CA PHE A 5 4.08 -0.41 3.20
C PHE A 5 3.63 -1.58 2.32
N LEU A 6 4.00 -2.81 2.69
CA LEU A 6 3.62 -4.00 1.94
C LEU A 6 2.10 -4.13 1.87
N ALA A 7 1.40 -3.97 2.99
CA ALA A 7 -0.06 -4.04 3.03
C ALA A 7 -0.71 -2.99 2.13
N SER A 8 -0.24 -1.75 2.22
CA SER A 8 -0.73 -0.65 1.38
C SER A 8 -0.49 -0.90 -0.10
N THR A 9 0.69 -1.42 -0.48
CA THR A 9 0.97 -1.77 -1.88
C THR A 9 0.04 -2.86 -2.40
N SER A 10 -0.20 -3.92 -1.61
CA SER A 10 -1.14 -4.99 -1.99
C SER A 10 -2.56 -4.48 -2.18
N VAL A 11 -3.10 -3.73 -1.21
CA VAL A 11 -4.46 -3.16 -1.30
C VAL A 11 -4.56 -2.23 -2.51
N PHE A 12 -3.56 -1.37 -2.73
CA PHE A 12 -3.53 -0.47 -3.87
C PHE A 12 -3.59 -1.24 -5.21
N ALA A 13 -2.79 -2.31 -5.33
CA ALA A 13 -2.78 -3.16 -6.53
C ALA A 13 -4.13 -3.85 -6.76
N GLU A 14 -4.77 -4.38 -5.72
CA GLU A 14 -6.09 -5.00 -5.84
C GLU A 14 -7.14 -4.02 -6.35
N MET A 15 -7.15 -2.80 -5.81
CA MET A 15 -8.05 -1.75 -6.28
C MET A 15 -7.77 -1.37 -7.75
N ALA A 16 -6.50 -1.26 -8.14
CA ALA A 16 -6.11 -0.92 -9.51
C ALA A 16 -6.49 -2.04 -10.50
N ASN A 17 -6.28 -3.30 -10.13
CA ASN A 17 -6.62 -4.47 -10.93
C ASN A 17 -8.15 -4.62 -11.13
N ASN A 18 -8.95 -4.12 -10.18
CA ASN A 18 -10.40 -4.01 -10.31
C ASN A 18 -10.85 -2.85 -11.21
N ARG A 19 -9.94 -2.29 -12.03
CA ARG A 19 -10.18 -1.20 -12.99
C ARG A 19 -10.69 0.09 -12.35
N VAL A 20 -10.40 0.29 -11.07
CA VAL A 20 -10.68 1.54 -10.39
C VAL A 20 -9.67 2.59 -10.87
N ASP A 21 -10.17 3.74 -11.33
CA ASP A 21 -9.33 4.89 -11.71
C ASP A 21 -8.42 5.26 -10.53
N LEU A 22 -7.11 5.46 -10.78
CA LEU A 22 -6.13 5.87 -9.78
C LEU A 22 -6.61 7.07 -8.95
N GLN A 23 -7.35 8.00 -9.55
CA GLN A 23 -7.91 9.15 -8.83
C GLN A 23 -8.94 8.71 -7.77
N LYS A 24 -9.76 7.71 -8.06
CA LYS A 24 -10.72 7.13 -7.10
C LYS A 24 -9.99 6.34 -6.03
N ILE A 25 -8.93 5.60 -6.38
CA ILE A 25 -8.11 4.90 -5.39
C ILE A 25 -7.53 5.92 -4.40
N ILE A 26 -6.94 7.02 -4.88
CA ILE A 26 -6.44 8.08 -4.00
C ILE A 26 -7.55 8.68 -3.14
N ASN A 27 -8.77 8.85 -3.65
CA ASN A 27 -9.90 9.30 -2.83
C ASN A 27 -10.17 8.35 -1.67
N GLU A 28 -10.19 7.04 -1.91
CA GLU A 28 -10.41 6.06 -0.85
C GLU A 28 -9.29 6.12 0.21
N PHE A 29 -8.02 6.20 -0.21
CA PHE A 29 -6.90 6.37 0.74
C PHE A 29 -6.94 7.70 1.50
N ILE A 30 -7.41 8.79 0.87
CA ILE A 30 -7.66 10.07 1.56
C ILE A 30 -8.74 9.87 2.64
N ILE A 31 -9.83 9.17 2.35
CA ILE A 31 -10.85 8.92 3.36
C ILE A 31 -10.30 8.03 4.49
N SER A 32 -9.46 7.06 4.17
CA SER A 32 -8.83 6.20 5.18
C SER A 32 -7.97 6.97 6.19
N THR A 33 -7.41 8.14 5.86
CA THR A 33 -6.67 8.95 6.85
C THR A 33 -7.56 9.41 8.00
N TYR A 34 -8.81 9.80 7.70
CA TYR A 34 -9.81 10.15 8.72
C TYR A 34 -10.18 8.97 9.62
N ILE A 35 -10.18 7.76 9.05
CA ILE A 35 -10.49 6.54 9.79
C ILE A 35 -9.34 6.21 10.74
N LEU A 36 -8.12 6.10 10.20
CA LEU A 36 -6.92 5.71 10.96
C LEU A 36 -6.51 6.72 12.03
N ASN A 37 -6.77 8.01 11.81
CA ASN A 37 -6.47 9.06 12.79
C ASN A 37 -7.64 9.36 13.73
N GLU A 38 -8.74 8.60 13.64
CA GLU A 38 -9.93 8.76 14.48
C GLU A 38 -10.49 10.20 14.48
N THR A 39 -10.40 10.89 13.33
CA THR A 39 -10.79 12.29 13.17
C THR A 39 -11.89 12.46 12.12
N TYR A 40 -12.58 13.60 12.19
CA TYR A 40 -13.58 14.02 11.22
C TYR A 40 -13.14 15.24 10.40
N SER A 41 -12.02 15.87 10.73
CA SER A 41 -11.57 17.09 10.07
C SER A 41 -10.07 17.13 9.93
N GLN A 42 -9.59 17.46 8.73
CA GLN A 42 -8.17 17.56 8.39
C GLN A 42 -7.97 18.63 7.31
N ASP A 43 -6.81 19.28 7.28
CA ASP A 43 -6.39 20.12 6.16
C ASP A 43 -5.61 19.32 5.10
N SER A 44 -5.35 19.94 3.94
CA SER A 44 -4.69 19.24 2.83
C SER A 44 -3.23 18.87 3.11
N SER A 45 -2.55 19.60 4.00
CA SER A 45 -1.17 19.29 4.39
C SER A 45 -1.13 18.10 5.35
N GLN A 46 -2.05 18.05 6.30
CA GLN A 46 -2.24 16.91 7.22
C GLN A 46 -2.52 15.63 6.42
N ILE A 47 -3.52 15.66 5.53
CA ILE A 47 -3.88 14.52 4.69
C ILE A 47 -2.68 14.04 3.87
N ARG A 48 -1.91 14.94 3.26
CA ARG A 48 -0.68 14.55 2.54
C ARG A 48 0.32 13.85 3.46
N SER A 49 0.59 14.41 4.63
CA SER A 49 1.53 13.82 5.58
C SER A 49 1.09 12.42 6.03
N GLU A 50 -0.21 12.22 6.19
CA GLU A 50 -0.79 10.96 6.65
C GLU A 50 -0.84 9.91 5.54
N LEU A 51 -1.07 10.31 4.28
CA LEU A 51 -0.92 9.43 3.13
C LEU A 51 0.50 8.85 3.06
N VAL A 52 1.51 9.67 3.33
CA VAL A 52 2.91 9.22 3.41
C VAL A 52 3.12 8.33 4.62
N SER A 53 2.66 8.75 5.81
CA SER A 53 2.90 8.02 7.06
C SER A 53 2.24 6.65 7.11
N HIS A 54 1.00 6.55 6.64
CA HIS A 54 0.21 5.32 6.74
C HIS A 54 0.40 4.41 5.52
N PHE A 55 0.61 4.98 4.34
CA PHE A 55 0.54 4.23 3.09
C PHE A 55 1.75 4.38 2.18
N TYR A 56 2.73 5.22 2.54
CA TYR A 56 3.87 5.59 1.68
C TYR A 56 3.44 6.22 0.35
N ILE A 57 2.26 6.83 0.30
CA ILE A 57 1.75 7.52 -0.88
C ILE A 57 2.19 9.00 -0.81
N ASP A 58 3.35 9.30 -1.39
CA ASP A 58 3.85 10.68 -1.53
C ASP A 58 3.39 11.32 -2.84
N VAL A 59 2.20 11.92 -2.78
CA VAL A 59 1.67 12.74 -3.87
C VAL A 59 1.82 14.24 -3.56
N PRO A 60 2.03 15.08 -4.59
CA PRO A 60 1.96 16.53 -4.46
C PRO A 60 0.67 17.00 -3.78
N GLU A 61 0.76 17.98 -2.88
CA GLU A 61 -0.41 18.52 -2.16
C GLU A 61 -1.46 19.12 -3.12
N ALA A 62 -1.04 19.59 -4.30
CA ALA A 62 -1.97 20.06 -5.33
C ALA A 62 -2.90 18.95 -5.86
N ILE A 63 -2.44 17.70 -5.91
CA ILE A 63 -3.25 16.53 -6.27
C ILE A 63 -4.24 16.25 -5.14
N VAL A 64 -3.79 16.25 -3.89
CA VAL A 64 -4.65 16.10 -2.71
C VAL A 64 -5.78 17.13 -2.73
N ARG A 65 -5.44 18.42 -2.91
CA ARG A 65 -6.45 19.50 -3.04
C ARG A 65 -7.41 19.30 -4.19
N THR A 66 -6.96 18.72 -5.30
CA THR A 66 -7.81 18.43 -6.47
C THR A 66 -8.81 17.32 -6.15
N GLN A 67 -8.36 16.25 -5.48
CA GLN A 67 -9.24 15.16 -5.04
C GLN A 67 -10.24 15.62 -3.99
N LEU A 68 -9.82 16.42 -3.01
CA LEU A 68 -10.71 16.99 -2.00
C LEU A 68 -11.83 17.84 -2.61
N LYS A 69 -11.54 18.62 -3.68
CA LYS A 69 -12.57 19.36 -4.42
C LYS A 69 -13.60 18.43 -5.08
N LYS A 70 -13.19 17.26 -5.58
CA LYS A 70 -14.12 16.27 -6.16
C LYS A 70 -14.99 15.65 -5.08
N LEU A 71 -14.40 15.26 -3.96
CA LEU A 71 -15.11 14.72 -2.80
C LEU A 71 -16.15 15.71 -2.25
N ILE A 72 -15.85 17.02 -2.24
CA ILE A 72 -16.84 18.05 -1.91
C ILE A 72 -17.99 18.08 -2.93
N LYS A 73 -17.67 18.03 -4.24
CA LYS A 73 -18.69 18.02 -5.30
C LYS A 73 -19.60 16.78 -5.22
N GLU A 74 -19.07 15.67 -4.73
CA GLU A 74 -19.79 14.41 -4.50
C GLU A 74 -20.53 14.39 -3.15
N ASN A 75 -20.49 15.50 -2.39
CA ASN A 75 -21.07 15.66 -1.04
C ASN A 75 -20.48 14.72 0.02
N VAL A 76 -19.29 14.15 -0.21
CA VAL A 76 -18.57 13.31 0.76
C VAL A 76 -17.90 14.16 1.85
N LEU A 77 -17.43 15.36 1.46
CA LEU A 77 -16.75 16.30 2.34
C LEU A 77 -17.42 17.67 2.31
N THR A 78 -17.26 18.43 3.39
CA THR A 78 -17.54 19.87 3.45
C THR A 78 -16.27 20.65 3.80
N LYS A 79 -16.24 21.95 3.53
CA LYS A 79 -15.08 22.81 3.84
C LYS A 79 -15.47 23.91 4.82
N THR A 80 -14.81 23.94 5.98
CA THR A 80 -15.07 24.90 7.06
C THR A 80 -13.76 25.37 7.66
N GLY A 81 -13.50 26.69 7.67
CA GLY A 81 -12.31 27.24 8.33
C GLY A 81 -10.97 26.71 7.80
N GLY A 82 -10.89 26.35 6.52
CA GLY A 82 -9.69 25.75 5.91
C GLY A 82 -9.57 24.23 6.08
N GLN A 83 -10.41 23.63 6.93
CA GLN A 83 -10.48 22.19 7.17
C GLN A 83 -11.49 21.52 6.24
N PHE A 84 -11.21 20.26 5.89
CA PHE A 84 -12.12 19.38 5.15
C PHE A 84 -12.76 18.41 6.14
N VAL A 85 -14.07 18.46 6.25
CA VAL A 85 -14.86 17.71 7.23
C VAL A 85 -15.62 16.58 6.54
N ILE A 86 -15.44 15.34 7.01
CA ILE A 86 -16.10 14.15 6.47
C ILE A 86 -17.41 13.82 7.20
N ASN A 87 -18.40 13.35 6.44
CA ASN A 87 -19.66 12.87 6.99
C ASN A 87 -19.48 11.50 7.66
N ALA A 88 -20.15 11.25 8.79
CA ALA A 88 -20.04 9.95 9.47
C ALA A 88 -20.49 8.76 8.61
N SER A 89 -21.51 8.93 7.78
CA SER A 89 -21.97 7.89 6.84
C SER A 89 -20.88 7.52 5.83
N ASP A 90 -20.23 8.52 5.25
CA ASP A 90 -19.18 8.33 4.25
C ASP A 90 -17.89 7.75 4.84
N ARG A 91 -17.56 8.14 6.07
CA ARG A 91 -16.45 7.56 6.84
C ARG A 91 -16.68 6.09 7.11
N ASN A 92 -17.87 5.74 7.62
CA ASN A 92 -18.20 4.36 7.98
C ASN A 92 -18.35 3.45 6.76
N ALA A 93 -18.88 3.95 5.64
CA ALA A 93 -19.01 3.19 4.40
C ALA A 93 -17.66 2.76 3.79
N ARG A 94 -16.55 3.36 4.23
CA ARG A 94 -15.20 3.13 3.69
C ARG A 94 -14.24 2.47 4.68
N SER A 95 -14.77 1.88 5.77
CA SER A 95 -13.95 1.10 6.71
C SER A 95 -13.31 -0.13 6.08
N TYR A 96 -13.88 -0.65 4.99
CA TYR A 96 -13.36 -1.81 4.27
C TYR A 96 -11.89 -1.66 3.87
N ILE A 97 -11.41 -0.47 3.50
CA ILE A 97 -9.98 -0.27 3.17
C ILE A 97 -9.10 -0.53 4.39
N THR A 98 -9.51 -0.08 5.58
CA THR A 98 -8.76 -0.33 6.81
C THR A 98 -8.83 -1.79 7.25
N GLU A 99 -9.92 -2.48 6.93
CA GLU A 99 -10.08 -3.92 7.13
C GLU A 99 -9.14 -4.69 6.18
N ASP A 100 -9.18 -4.41 4.88
CA ASP A 100 -8.31 -4.98 3.85
C ASP A 100 -6.82 -4.79 4.21
N LEU A 101 -6.44 -3.61 4.69
CA LEU A 101 -5.07 -3.34 5.13
C LEU A 101 -4.65 -4.24 6.29
N ASN A 102 -5.52 -4.46 7.27
CA ASN A 102 -5.23 -5.34 8.40
C ASN A 102 -5.14 -6.81 7.95
N GLU A 103 -6.02 -7.25 7.05
CA GLU A 103 -5.96 -8.59 6.46
C GLU A 103 -4.63 -8.82 5.72
N LYS A 104 -4.19 -7.84 4.91
CA LYS A 104 -2.90 -7.91 4.21
C LYS A 104 -1.72 -7.92 5.18
N LYS A 105 -1.75 -7.13 6.27
CA LYS A 105 -0.71 -7.15 7.31
C LYS A 105 -0.56 -8.53 7.96
N GLU A 106 -1.68 -9.18 8.27
CA GLU A 106 -1.71 -10.52 8.86
C GLU A 106 -1.17 -11.57 7.88
N LEU A 107 -1.61 -11.51 6.62
CA LEU A 107 -1.16 -12.44 5.58
C LEU A 107 0.35 -12.30 5.31
N GLN A 108 0.84 -11.06 5.22
CA GLN A 108 2.27 -10.79 5.02
C GLN A 108 3.09 -11.22 6.23
N SER A 109 2.59 -11.04 7.44
CA SER A 109 3.27 -11.55 8.65
C SER A 109 3.36 -13.07 8.63
N LYS A 110 2.33 -13.78 8.15
CA LYS A 110 2.39 -15.25 7.97
C LYS A 110 3.45 -15.65 6.93
N ILE A 111 3.55 -14.92 5.81
CA ILE A 111 4.56 -15.17 4.78
C ILE A 111 5.98 -14.97 5.34
N VAL A 112 6.22 -13.86 6.03
CA VAL A 112 7.52 -13.56 6.64
C VAL A 112 7.89 -14.62 7.68
N ASN A 113 6.94 -15.05 8.52
CA ASN A 113 7.19 -16.13 9.48
C ASN A 113 7.55 -17.45 8.79
N LYS A 114 6.83 -17.84 7.72
CA LYS A 114 7.17 -19.03 6.92
C LYS A 114 8.57 -18.93 6.30
N LEU A 115 8.98 -17.73 5.86
CA LEU A 115 10.33 -17.49 5.35
C LEU A 115 11.37 -17.63 6.46
N ILE A 116 11.12 -17.07 7.65
CA ILE A 116 12.01 -17.22 8.81
C ILE A 116 12.17 -18.70 9.16
N ASP A 117 11.06 -19.45 9.25
CA ASP A 117 11.10 -20.89 9.55
C ASP A 117 11.90 -21.66 8.48
N TYR A 118 11.73 -21.29 7.20
CA TYR A 118 12.50 -21.89 6.11
C TYR A 118 14.00 -21.62 6.24
N VAL A 119 14.40 -20.38 6.51
CA VAL A 119 15.81 -20.03 6.68
C VAL A 119 16.40 -20.69 7.92
N GLU A 120 15.67 -20.71 9.04
CA GLU A 120 16.11 -21.35 10.28
C GLU A 120 16.28 -22.87 10.12
N PHE A 121 15.45 -23.51 9.30
CA PHE A 121 15.62 -24.92 8.95
C PHE A 121 16.94 -25.19 8.19
N HIS A 122 17.39 -24.25 7.35
CA HIS A 122 18.59 -24.42 6.51
C HIS A 122 19.89 -23.92 7.15
N GLN A 123 19.83 -22.87 7.97
CA GLN A 123 21.02 -22.20 8.54
C GLN A 123 21.08 -22.25 10.07
N GLY A 124 20.07 -22.80 10.73
CA GLY A 124 19.91 -22.77 12.19
C GLY A 124 19.21 -21.50 12.68
N THR A 125 18.88 -21.46 13.97
CA THR A 125 18.06 -20.40 14.58
C THR A 125 18.67 -19.01 14.39
N LEU A 126 17.86 -18.07 13.89
CA LEU A 126 18.28 -16.70 13.64
C LEU A 126 18.11 -15.85 14.91
N ARG A 127 19.09 -14.98 15.17
CA ARG A 127 18.94 -13.91 16.16
C ARG A 127 17.98 -12.85 15.63
N THR A 128 17.34 -12.07 16.51
CA THR A 128 16.38 -11.01 16.13
C THR A 128 16.92 -10.08 15.04
N LYS A 129 18.16 -9.58 15.19
CA LYS A 129 18.81 -8.72 14.19
C LYS A 129 18.88 -9.37 12.80
N ASN A 130 19.09 -10.69 12.73
CA ASN A 130 19.16 -11.41 11.47
C ASN A 130 17.77 -11.63 10.87
N LYS A 131 16.72 -11.72 11.69
CA LYS A 131 15.32 -11.74 11.22
C LYS A 131 14.93 -10.41 10.59
N ASP A 132 15.32 -9.29 11.21
CA ASP A 132 15.08 -7.96 10.64
C ASP A 132 15.85 -7.77 9.32
N LEU A 133 17.08 -8.27 9.24
CA LEU A 133 17.85 -8.24 7.99
C LEU A 133 17.19 -9.09 6.91
N LEU A 134 16.79 -10.32 7.22
CA LEU A 134 16.06 -11.22 6.32
C LEU A 134 14.76 -10.58 5.81
N GLU A 135 13.97 -9.96 6.69
CA GLU A 135 12.74 -9.26 6.29
C GLU A 135 13.04 -8.11 5.33
N ASN A 136 14.05 -7.29 5.61
CA ASN A 136 14.45 -6.22 4.69
C ASN A 136 14.96 -6.76 3.34
N SER A 137 15.79 -7.81 3.35
CA SER A 137 16.28 -8.49 2.15
C SER A 137 15.13 -9.07 1.33
N PHE A 138 14.13 -9.67 1.99
CA PHE A 138 12.93 -10.17 1.33
C PHE A 138 12.14 -9.05 0.65
N ILE A 139 11.93 -7.95 1.36
CA ILE A 139 11.22 -6.78 0.82
C ILE A 139 11.97 -6.21 -0.40
N GLU A 140 13.29 -6.03 -0.31
CA GLU A 140 14.11 -5.54 -1.42
C GLU A 140 14.11 -6.50 -2.62
N TYR A 141 14.16 -7.82 -2.35
CA TYR A 141 14.02 -8.85 -3.36
C TYR A 141 12.70 -8.70 -4.12
N LEU A 142 11.58 -8.52 -3.41
CA LEU A 142 10.28 -8.31 -4.06
C LEU A 142 10.28 -7.09 -4.99
N PHE A 143 10.97 -6.00 -4.65
CA PHE A 143 10.87 -4.75 -5.41
C PHE A 143 11.79 -4.58 -6.60
N ASP A 144 12.95 -5.25 -6.63
CA ASP A 144 13.93 -4.98 -7.68
C ASP A 144 14.82 -6.19 -8.04
N ASN A 145 14.70 -7.34 -7.35
CA ASN A 145 15.54 -8.54 -7.54
C ASN A 145 17.07 -8.25 -7.65
N SER A 146 17.53 -7.04 -7.28
CA SER A 146 18.83 -6.52 -7.66
C SER A 146 19.88 -6.66 -6.56
N LYS A 147 19.44 -7.07 -5.37
CA LYS A 147 20.33 -7.32 -4.24
C LYS A 147 20.77 -8.77 -4.21
N ASP A 148 22.07 -8.96 -4.35
CA ASP A 148 22.75 -10.23 -4.06
C ASP A 148 23.33 -10.13 -2.65
N ASP A 149 22.59 -10.69 -1.68
CA ASP A 149 23.03 -10.79 -0.29
C ASP A 149 22.94 -12.24 0.22
N ASP A 150 23.38 -12.45 1.47
CA ASP A 150 23.46 -13.76 2.11
C ASP A 150 22.10 -14.50 2.18
N TYR A 151 20.98 -13.79 2.01
CA TYR A 151 19.63 -14.35 2.04
C TYR A 151 19.02 -14.53 0.65
N THR A 152 19.52 -13.86 -0.41
CA THR A 152 18.95 -13.88 -1.77
C THR A 152 18.72 -15.31 -2.29
N ALA A 153 19.72 -16.20 -2.15
CA ALA A 153 19.60 -17.59 -2.60
C ALA A 153 18.50 -18.36 -1.84
N LEU A 154 18.37 -18.15 -0.53
CA LEU A 154 17.35 -18.80 0.29
C LEU A 154 15.95 -18.22 0.06
N ILE A 155 15.85 -16.91 -0.13
CA ILE A 155 14.59 -16.25 -0.51
C ILE A 155 14.10 -16.78 -1.85
N SER A 156 14.98 -16.89 -2.85
CA SER A 156 14.64 -17.47 -4.15
C SER A 156 14.19 -18.92 -4.01
N ALA A 157 14.91 -19.74 -3.25
CA ALA A 157 14.56 -21.14 -3.02
C ALA A 157 13.23 -21.28 -2.26
N PHE A 158 12.96 -20.40 -1.29
CA PHE A 158 11.68 -20.34 -0.58
C PHE A 158 10.52 -20.03 -1.53
N ILE A 159 10.67 -19.06 -2.43
CA ILE A 159 9.63 -18.71 -3.40
C ILE A 159 9.36 -19.89 -4.34
N VAL A 160 10.39 -20.52 -4.90
CA VAL A 160 10.26 -21.70 -5.77
C VAL A 160 9.57 -22.85 -5.03
N LYS A 161 9.94 -23.10 -3.77
CA LYS A 161 9.30 -24.14 -2.94
C LYS A 161 7.79 -23.93 -2.75
N ASN A 162 7.31 -22.69 -2.84
CA ASN A 162 5.90 -22.35 -2.68
C ASN A 162 5.24 -21.91 -4.01
N GLU A 163 5.82 -22.28 -5.15
CA GLU A 163 5.29 -21.85 -6.46
C GLU A 163 3.91 -22.44 -6.80
N ASP A 164 3.58 -23.61 -6.23
CA ASP A 164 2.27 -24.23 -6.38
C ASP A 164 1.20 -23.61 -5.45
N ASP A 165 1.58 -22.76 -4.49
CA ASP A 165 0.66 -22.03 -3.62
C ASP A 165 0.21 -20.75 -4.34
N SER A 166 -0.95 -20.85 -5.00
CA SER A 166 -1.50 -19.74 -5.81
C SER A 166 -1.78 -18.48 -4.99
N ASP A 167 -2.18 -18.64 -3.72
CA ASP A 167 -2.49 -17.50 -2.85
C ASP A 167 -1.21 -16.78 -2.43
N PHE A 168 -0.16 -17.54 -2.09
CA PHE A 168 1.17 -17.00 -1.84
C PHE A 168 1.70 -16.21 -3.04
N LEU A 169 1.68 -16.80 -4.24
CA LEU A 169 2.16 -16.13 -5.45
C LEU A 169 1.34 -14.88 -5.80
N LYS A 170 0.01 -14.97 -5.64
CA LYS A 170 -0.89 -13.83 -5.86
C LYS A 170 -0.48 -12.66 -4.96
N GLU A 171 -0.20 -12.89 -3.68
CA GLU A 171 0.20 -11.78 -2.81
C GLU A 171 1.54 -11.17 -3.16
N LEU A 172 2.54 -11.99 -3.51
CA LEU A 172 3.83 -11.46 -3.95
C LEU A 172 3.67 -10.59 -5.20
N ASN A 173 2.81 -11.01 -6.13
CA ASN A 173 2.52 -10.24 -7.34
C ASN A 173 1.79 -8.93 -7.02
N LEU A 174 0.81 -8.93 -6.12
CA LEU A 174 0.13 -7.71 -5.69
C LEU A 174 1.09 -6.70 -5.05
N ILE A 175 2.03 -7.15 -4.22
CA ILE A 175 3.07 -6.28 -3.64
C ILE A 175 3.91 -5.64 -4.76
N ARG A 176 4.37 -6.45 -5.72
CA ARG A 176 5.20 -5.99 -6.86
C ARG A 176 4.47 -5.00 -7.75
N GLU A 177 3.25 -5.32 -8.14
CA GLU A 177 2.40 -4.48 -8.96
C GLU A 177 2.10 -3.16 -8.24
N GLY A 178 1.70 -3.23 -6.97
CA GLY A 178 1.37 -2.05 -6.16
C GLY A 178 2.53 -1.08 -6.04
N ALA A 179 3.73 -1.59 -5.74
CA ALA A 179 4.91 -0.74 -5.68
C ALA A 179 5.31 -0.17 -7.04
N THR A 180 5.12 -0.92 -8.14
CA THR A 180 5.34 -0.40 -9.50
C THR A 180 4.38 0.74 -9.80
N ILE A 181 3.10 0.59 -9.46
CA ILE A 181 2.09 1.64 -9.65
C ILE A 181 2.44 2.86 -8.80
N LEU A 182 2.69 2.70 -7.50
CA LEU A 182 3.05 3.81 -6.61
C LEU A 182 4.33 4.54 -7.06
N LYS A 183 5.36 3.81 -7.49
CA LYS A 183 6.55 4.41 -8.14
C LYS A 183 6.14 5.25 -9.35
N GLY A 184 5.27 4.73 -10.22
CA GLY A 184 4.74 5.46 -11.37
C GLY A 184 4.02 6.75 -10.97
N ILE A 185 3.25 6.75 -9.88
CA ILE A 185 2.57 7.93 -9.33
C ILE A 185 3.58 9.00 -8.89
N HIS A 186 4.67 8.62 -8.22
CA HIS A 186 5.70 9.57 -7.80
C HIS A 186 6.38 10.28 -8.98
N TYR A 187 6.58 9.58 -10.10
CA TYR A 187 7.30 10.12 -11.26
C TYR A 187 6.40 10.80 -12.31
N THR A 188 5.07 10.69 -12.21
CA THR A 188 4.15 11.32 -13.16
C THR A 188 3.63 12.67 -12.68
N ASN A 189 3.96 13.73 -13.43
CA ASN A 189 3.33 15.06 -13.30
C ASN A 189 1.87 15.09 -13.83
N ASP A 190 1.45 14.06 -14.57
CA ASP A 190 0.18 13.95 -15.28
C ASP A 190 -0.94 13.26 -14.49
N PHE A 191 -0.88 13.22 -13.16
CA PHE A 191 -1.95 12.63 -12.32
C PHE A 191 -3.34 13.26 -12.57
N ASN A 192 -3.36 14.46 -13.15
CA ASN A 192 -4.57 15.20 -13.54
C ASN A 192 -5.05 14.93 -14.98
N ASP A 193 -4.26 14.25 -15.81
CA ASP A 193 -4.56 14.11 -17.23
C ASP A 193 -5.47 12.89 -17.45
N LYS A 194 -6.65 13.12 -18.03
CA LYS A 194 -7.75 12.14 -18.20
C LYS A 194 -7.45 11.02 -19.22
N LYS A 195 -6.20 10.58 -19.35
CA LYS A 195 -5.75 9.69 -20.42
C LYS A 195 -5.77 8.19 -20.10
N TYR A 196 -6.22 7.77 -18.92
CA TYR A 196 -6.54 6.35 -18.70
C TYR A 196 -7.97 6.05 -19.16
N GLY A 197 -8.18 6.17 -20.47
CA GLY A 197 -9.45 5.91 -21.12
C GLY A 197 -9.20 5.51 -22.57
N LYS A 198 -9.37 4.20 -22.83
CA LYS A 198 -9.26 3.48 -24.10
C LYS A 198 -7.86 3.00 -24.48
N ILE A 199 -7.61 1.74 -24.15
CA ILE A 199 -6.83 0.87 -25.01
C ILE A 199 -7.88 0.32 -26.00
N ASN A 200 -7.72 0.64 -27.29
CA ASN A 200 -8.49 0.01 -28.37
C ASN A 200 -8.13 -1.46 -28.49
#